data_AF-A0AAU2G681-F1
#
_entry.id   AF-A0AAU2G681-F1
#
_cell.length_a   1.000
_cell.length_b   1.000
_cell.length_c   1.000
_cell.angle_alpha   90.00
_cell.angle_beta   90.00
_cell.angle_gamma   90.00
#
_symmetry.space_group_name_H-M   'P 1'
#
loop_
_entity.id
_entity.type
_entity.pdbx_description
1 polymer ?
#
loop_
_entity_poly.entity_id
_entity_poly.type
_entity_poly.pdbx_seq_one_letter_code
_entity_poly.pdbx_strand_id
1 'polypeptide(L)'
;MTQLVTRREAEPLLGYAANSLKVVMQQQRGLGRWPAPTACRIRDRALLWDLGELLAVGRPEGVRSRRVSGSDPDGLVTCLSCGRRFRSLGPHLARAHQTTAADYRAEHRLPATTTLMADQTRSTLSAARIDLMEHDPEVLDRIRRAALPPAELYRRSKEAIAATANLPSVRANRAAAARRSLMYANAALRTALESKARDAGFGSMTDAIEATKTLPISAAAERIGVGVTTIKRWRARAFLPSSRAAVLEERARSSGFVSMMDAIEATRTMTGRTAAERIGVSVTTVRRWRTKASPPPSPGT
;
A
#
# COMPACT_ATOMS: atom_id res chain seq x y z
N MET A 1 -4.66 33.11 -18.05
CA MET A 1 -5.94 32.63 -17.48
C MET A 1 -5.68 31.27 -16.86
N THR A 2 -6.02 31.07 -15.58
CA THR A 2 -5.87 29.79 -14.86
C THR A 2 -6.92 28.80 -15.37
N GLN A 3 -6.49 27.64 -15.88
CA GLN A 3 -7.38 26.60 -16.38
C GLN A 3 -7.71 25.62 -15.25
N LEU A 4 -8.96 25.65 -14.77
CA LEU A 4 -9.43 24.74 -13.74
C LEU A 4 -9.89 23.41 -14.34
N VAL A 5 -9.36 22.31 -13.83
CA VAL A 5 -9.68 20.95 -14.27
C VAL A 5 -10.05 20.06 -13.09
N THR A 6 -10.95 19.11 -13.29
CA THR A 6 -11.14 18.02 -12.35
C THR A 6 -9.92 17.10 -12.38
N ARG A 7 -9.69 16.35 -11.30
CA ARG A 7 -8.63 15.32 -11.27
C ARG A 7 -8.74 14.34 -12.45
N ARG A 8 -9.96 13.97 -12.84
CA ARG A 8 -10.19 13.00 -13.92
C ARG A 8 -9.82 13.59 -15.29
N GLU A 9 -10.06 14.88 -15.49
CA GLU A 9 -9.64 15.60 -16.70
C GLU A 9 -8.12 15.83 -16.71
N ALA A 10 -7.49 16.03 -15.55
CA ALA A 10 -6.04 16.18 -15.42
C ALA A 10 -5.26 14.89 -15.67
N GLU A 11 -5.85 13.71 -15.45
CA GLU A 11 -5.18 12.41 -15.63
C GLU A 11 -4.51 12.25 -17.00
N PRO A 12 -5.21 12.37 -18.14
CA PRO A 12 -4.58 12.25 -19.45
C PRO A 12 -3.56 13.36 -19.72
N LEU A 13 -3.80 14.59 -19.24
CA LEU A 13 -2.92 15.74 -19.44
C LEU A 13 -1.57 15.56 -18.73
N LEU A 14 -1.58 14.88 -17.58
CA LEU A 14 -0.40 14.54 -16.79
C LEU A 14 0.21 13.17 -17.14
N GLY A 15 -0.34 12.48 -18.15
CA GLY A 15 0.12 11.15 -18.57
C GLY A 15 -0.17 10.02 -17.57
N TYR A 16 -1.14 10.20 -16.68
CA TYR A 16 -1.64 9.14 -15.80
C TYR A 16 -2.72 8.31 -16.48
N ALA A 17 -2.73 7.01 -16.20
CA ALA A 17 -3.87 6.17 -16.52
C ALA A 17 -5.10 6.57 -15.68
N ALA A 18 -6.30 6.31 -16.21
CA ALA A 18 -7.55 6.61 -15.53
C ALA A 18 -7.56 6.08 -14.08
N ASN A 19 -7.99 6.92 -13.14
CA ASN A 19 -7.99 6.73 -11.68
C ASN A 19 -6.62 6.63 -10.98
N SER A 20 -5.50 6.67 -11.71
CA SER A 20 -4.17 6.52 -11.10
C SER A 20 -3.74 7.77 -10.35
N LEU A 21 -4.09 8.95 -10.86
CA LEU A 21 -3.75 10.23 -10.22
C LEU A 21 -4.39 10.32 -8.82
N LYS A 22 -5.62 9.80 -8.65
CA LYS A 22 -6.26 9.69 -7.33
C LYS A 22 -5.36 8.98 -6.33
N VAL A 23 -4.86 7.81 -6.70
CA VAL A 23 -4.09 6.95 -5.81
C VAL A 23 -2.76 7.62 -5.46
N VAL A 24 -2.09 8.23 -6.45
CA VAL A 24 -0.84 8.96 -6.23
C VAL A 24 -1.05 10.18 -5.34
N MET A 25 -2.05 11.02 -5.63
CA MET A 25 -2.39 12.17 -4.80
C MET A 25 -2.75 11.76 -3.37
N GLN A 26 -3.49 10.65 -3.19
CA GLN A 26 -3.83 10.13 -1.86
C GLN A 26 -2.60 9.64 -1.10
N GLN A 27 -1.69 8.92 -1.77
CA GLN A 27 -0.44 8.44 -1.17
C GLN A 27 0.49 9.59 -0.78
N GLN A 28 0.45 10.70 -1.53
CA GLN A 28 1.33 11.85 -1.35
C GLN A 28 0.65 13.04 -0.65
N ARG A 29 -0.59 12.90 -0.18
CA ARG A 29 -1.38 13.99 0.44
C ARG A 29 -0.71 14.59 1.69
N GLY A 30 0.12 13.81 2.38
CA GLY A 30 0.90 14.28 3.52
C GLY A 30 2.16 15.05 3.12
N LEU A 31 2.71 14.82 1.93
CA LEU A 31 4.01 15.38 1.56
C LEU A 31 3.96 16.85 1.13
N GLY A 32 2.79 17.50 1.19
CA GLY A 32 2.60 18.88 0.69
C GLY A 32 2.83 19.04 -0.81
N ARG A 33 3.07 17.92 -1.53
CA ARG A 33 3.52 17.93 -2.92
C ARG A 33 2.42 18.35 -3.91
N TRP A 34 1.16 18.00 -3.64
CA TRP A 34 0.06 18.31 -4.56
C TRP A 34 -0.64 19.59 -4.12
N PRO A 35 -1.00 20.48 -5.07
CA PRO A 35 -1.75 21.68 -4.75
C PRO A 35 -3.10 21.33 -4.12
N ALA A 36 -3.57 22.22 -3.25
CA ALA A 36 -4.93 22.15 -2.75
C ALA A 36 -5.92 22.37 -3.92
N PRO A 37 -7.11 21.76 -3.86
CA PRO A 37 -8.15 22.07 -4.84
C PRO A 37 -8.51 23.57 -4.75
N THR A 38 -8.44 24.26 -5.87
CA THR A 38 -8.71 25.70 -6.01
C THR A 38 -10.20 26.00 -5.89
N ALA A 39 -11.05 25.08 -6.35
CA ALA A 39 -12.50 25.25 -6.33
C ALA A 39 -13.23 23.91 -6.24
N CYS A 40 -14.56 23.96 -6.12
CA CYS A 40 -15.43 22.79 -6.16
C CYS A 40 -16.59 23.07 -7.11
N ARG A 41 -16.82 22.18 -8.08
CA ARG A 41 -17.97 22.25 -8.98
C ARG A 41 -19.22 21.78 -8.24
N ILE A 42 -20.19 22.67 -8.05
CA ILE A 42 -21.38 22.43 -7.21
C ILE A 42 -22.18 21.20 -7.67
N ARG A 43 -22.39 21.07 -8.98
CA ARG A 43 -23.32 20.08 -9.58
C ARG A 43 -22.96 18.63 -9.25
N ASP A 44 -21.68 18.28 -9.22
CA ASP A 44 -21.20 16.92 -9.00
C ASP A 44 -20.23 16.81 -7.80
N ARG A 45 -20.05 17.90 -7.07
CA ARG A 45 -19.09 18.03 -5.97
C ARG A 45 -17.66 17.64 -6.38
N ALA A 46 -17.32 17.83 -7.66
CA ALA A 46 -15.98 17.56 -8.14
C ALA A 46 -15.05 18.68 -7.70
N LEU A 47 -13.98 18.30 -7.00
CA LEU A 47 -12.88 19.21 -6.71
C LEU A 47 -12.22 19.62 -8.04
N LEU A 48 -11.85 20.89 -8.13
CA LEU A 48 -11.16 21.49 -9.26
C LEU A 48 -9.77 21.94 -8.80
N TRP A 49 -8.81 21.75 -9.67
CA TRP A 49 -7.41 22.12 -9.47
C TRP A 49 -6.96 23.02 -10.59
N ASP A 50 -6.03 23.91 -10.29
CA ASP A 50 -5.30 24.61 -11.33
C ASP A 50 -4.41 23.64 -12.13
N LEU A 51 -4.59 23.61 -13.45
CA LEU A 51 -3.83 22.72 -14.32
C LEU A 51 -2.33 23.06 -14.36
N GLY A 52 -1.97 24.35 -14.27
CA GLY A 52 -0.59 24.80 -14.27
C GLY A 52 0.16 24.32 -13.03
N GLU A 53 -0.46 24.46 -11.85
CA GLU A 53 0.09 23.93 -10.59
C GLU A 53 0.20 22.40 -10.62
N LEU A 54 -0.78 21.70 -11.18
CA LEU A 54 -0.70 20.25 -11.34
C LEU A 54 0.44 19.80 -12.27
N LEU A 55 0.67 20.51 -13.37
CA LEU A 55 1.78 20.25 -14.29
C LEU A 55 3.14 20.51 -13.63
N ALA A 56 3.25 21.57 -12.83
CA ALA A 56 4.48 21.94 -12.12
C ALA A 56 4.94 20.88 -11.10
N VAL A 57 4.01 20.14 -10.49
CA VAL A 57 4.32 19.02 -9.57
C VAL A 57 4.99 17.84 -10.28
N GLY A 58 4.79 17.75 -11.61
CA GLY A 58 5.40 16.77 -12.50
C GLY A 58 4.99 15.33 -12.21
N ARG A 59 5.11 14.47 -13.21
CA ARG A 59 5.05 13.03 -13.01
C ARG A 59 6.27 12.62 -12.17
N PRO A 60 6.11 11.93 -11.03
CA PRO A 60 7.25 11.31 -10.37
C PRO A 60 7.90 10.32 -11.33
N GLU A 61 9.18 10.53 -11.60
CA GLU A 61 10.00 9.53 -12.26
C GLU A 61 9.89 8.21 -11.50
N GLY A 62 9.71 7.11 -12.24
CA GLY A 62 9.70 5.77 -11.64
C GLY A 62 8.38 5.25 -11.09
N VAL A 63 7.27 6.01 -11.07
CA VAL A 63 5.93 5.45 -10.76
C VAL A 63 5.37 4.75 -12.00
N ARG A 64 6.05 3.68 -12.44
CA ARG A 64 5.47 2.69 -13.35
C ARG A 64 4.84 1.61 -12.50
N SER A 65 3.65 1.14 -12.88
CA SER A 65 3.05 -0.03 -12.23
C SER A 65 4.02 -1.19 -12.35
N ARG A 66 4.69 -1.54 -11.25
CA ARG A 66 5.63 -2.65 -11.24
C ARG A 66 4.79 -3.92 -11.40
N ARG A 67 4.75 -4.46 -12.61
CA ARG A 67 4.19 -5.80 -12.86
C ARG A 67 5.00 -6.78 -12.03
N VAL A 68 4.35 -7.84 -11.55
CA VAL A 68 5.04 -8.93 -10.87
C VAL A 68 6.03 -9.50 -11.88
N SER A 69 7.33 -9.47 -11.54
CA SER A 69 8.33 -10.11 -12.39
C SER A 69 8.02 -11.60 -12.44
N GLY A 70 7.96 -12.12 -13.66
CA GLY A 70 7.92 -13.57 -13.88
C GLY A 70 9.30 -14.17 -14.05
N SER A 71 10.37 -13.38 -13.84
CA SER A 71 11.74 -13.86 -13.96
C SER A 71 12.19 -14.52 -12.66
N ASP A 72 12.90 -15.61 -12.78
CA ASP A 72 13.63 -16.29 -11.72
C ASP A 72 14.90 -15.51 -11.32
N PRO A 73 15.63 -15.92 -10.26
CA PRO A 73 16.81 -15.20 -9.77
C PRO A 73 17.94 -15.02 -10.79
N ASP A 74 18.03 -15.90 -11.80
CA ASP A 74 19.00 -15.80 -12.90
C ASP A 74 18.56 -14.85 -14.03
N GLY A 75 17.40 -14.21 -13.89
CA GLY A 75 16.84 -13.29 -14.86
C GLY A 75 16.13 -13.95 -16.06
N LEU A 76 15.93 -15.27 -16.06
CA LEU A 76 15.16 -15.98 -17.07
C LEU A 76 13.75 -16.34 -16.59
N VAL A 77 12.86 -16.70 -17.51
CA VAL A 77 11.50 -17.17 -17.18
C VAL A 77 11.42 -18.67 -17.44
N THR A 78 11.05 -19.45 -16.43
CA THR A 78 10.83 -20.89 -16.56
C THR A 78 9.45 -21.19 -17.13
N CYS A 79 9.39 -22.05 -18.14
CA CYS A 79 8.15 -22.65 -18.63
C CYS A 79 7.70 -23.73 -17.63
N LEU A 80 6.51 -23.59 -17.07
CA LEU A 80 5.93 -24.50 -16.08
C LEU A 80 5.43 -25.81 -16.71
N SER A 81 5.21 -25.83 -18.03
CA SER A 81 4.81 -27.05 -18.74
C SER A 81 5.99 -27.98 -19.05
N CYS A 82 7.20 -27.44 -19.31
CA CYS A 82 8.36 -28.26 -19.71
C CYS A 82 9.65 -28.02 -18.89
N GLY A 83 9.63 -27.12 -17.91
CA GLY A 83 10.77 -26.79 -17.04
C GLY A 83 11.91 -26.01 -17.70
N ARG A 84 11.85 -25.74 -19.01
CA ARG A 84 12.92 -25.03 -19.74
C ARG A 84 12.87 -23.52 -19.49
N ARG A 85 14.04 -22.88 -19.58
CA ARG A 85 14.25 -21.46 -19.23
C ARG A 85 14.40 -20.61 -20.48
N PHE A 86 13.76 -19.44 -20.52
CA PHE A 86 13.75 -18.57 -21.71
C PHE A 86 13.79 -17.08 -21.36
N ARG A 87 14.28 -16.27 -22.31
CA ARG A 87 14.17 -14.80 -22.23
C ARG A 87 12.76 -14.29 -22.50
N SER A 88 11.97 -15.03 -23.28
CA SER A 88 10.55 -14.77 -23.55
C SER A 88 9.84 -16.10 -23.81
N LEU A 89 8.76 -16.37 -23.08
CA LEU A 89 7.96 -17.56 -23.31
C LEU A 89 7.03 -17.43 -24.52
N GLY A 90 6.71 -16.22 -24.99
CA GLY A 90 5.74 -16.02 -26.08
C GLY A 90 6.02 -16.90 -27.32
N PRO A 91 7.20 -16.78 -27.95
CA PRO A 91 7.57 -17.62 -29.09
C PRO A 91 7.67 -19.12 -28.74
N HIS A 92 8.08 -19.45 -27.52
CA HIS A 92 8.18 -20.84 -27.06
C HIS A 92 6.80 -21.49 -26.91
N LEU A 93 5.85 -20.81 -26.28
CA LEU A 93 4.47 -21.29 -26.08
C LEU A 93 3.80 -21.56 -27.42
N ALA A 94 3.97 -20.68 -28.40
CA ALA A 94 3.41 -20.85 -29.74
C ALA A 94 3.97 -22.08 -30.47
N ARG A 95 5.29 -22.31 -30.39
CA ARG A 95 5.96 -23.39 -31.15
C ARG A 95 5.91 -24.75 -30.46
N ALA A 96 6.14 -24.78 -29.14
CA ALA A 96 6.30 -26.03 -28.40
C ALA A 96 5.00 -26.53 -27.75
N HIS A 97 4.10 -25.61 -27.39
CA HIS A 97 2.89 -25.93 -26.65
C HIS A 97 1.61 -25.55 -27.40
N GLN A 98 1.72 -24.94 -28.58
CA GLN A 98 0.60 -24.49 -29.43
C GLN A 98 -0.49 -23.74 -28.63
N THR A 99 -0.06 -22.98 -27.60
CA THR A 99 -0.95 -22.31 -26.65
C THR A 99 -0.70 -20.81 -26.65
N THR A 100 -1.73 -20.03 -26.29
CA THR A 100 -1.57 -18.58 -26.15
C THR A 100 -1.02 -18.22 -24.77
N ALA A 101 -0.46 -17.02 -24.63
CA ALA A 101 -0.04 -16.51 -23.33
C ALA A 101 -1.22 -16.32 -22.35
N ALA A 102 -2.46 -16.18 -22.82
CA ALA A 102 -3.63 -16.08 -21.97
C ALA A 102 -4.00 -17.45 -21.41
N ASP A 103 -4.08 -18.45 -22.29
CA ASP A 103 -4.42 -19.83 -21.92
C ASP A 103 -3.37 -20.42 -20.98
N TYR A 104 -2.08 -20.23 -21.29
CA TYR A 104 -0.99 -20.64 -20.42
C TYR A 104 -1.09 -20.05 -19.00
N ARG A 105 -1.49 -18.77 -18.86
CA ARG A 105 -1.70 -18.18 -17.53
C ARG A 105 -2.90 -18.78 -16.82
N ALA A 106 -3.97 -19.07 -17.54
CA ALA A 106 -5.17 -19.69 -16.98
C ALA A 106 -4.85 -21.12 -16.49
N GLU A 107 -4.21 -21.93 -17.32
CA GLU A 107 -3.75 -23.30 -17.04
C GLU A 107 -2.89 -23.34 -15.78
N HIS A 108 -1.88 -22.48 -15.69
CA HIS A 108 -0.94 -22.43 -14.57
C HIS A 108 -1.37 -21.51 -13.41
N ARG A 109 -2.63 -21.05 -13.41
CA ARG A 109 -3.20 -20.18 -12.35
C ARG A 109 -2.32 -18.95 -12.05
N LEU A 110 -1.74 -18.37 -13.09
CA LEU A 110 -0.93 -17.18 -13.02
C LEU A 110 -1.82 -15.93 -13.09
N PRO A 111 -1.52 -14.84 -12.35
CA PRO A 111 -2.17 -13.55 -12.54
C PRO A 111 -2.14 -13.10 -14.01
N ALA A 112 -3.22 -12.50 -14.51
CA ALA A 112 -3.28 -12.00 -15.90
C ALA A 112 -2.16 -10.98 -16.22
N THR A 113 -1.65 -10.29 -15.19
CA THR A 113 -0.58 -9.30 -15.30
C THR A 113 0.83 -9.89 -15.23
N THR A 114 0.97 -11.20 -15.00
CA THR A 114 2.26 -11.89 -14.93
C THR A 114 3.00 -11.76 -16.25
N THR A 115 4.25 -11.29 -16.18
CA THR A 115 5.09 -11.13 -17.36
C THR A 115 5.71 -12.46 -17.73
N LEU A 116 5.46 -12.94 -18.95
CA LEU A 116 6.06 -14.17 -19.48
C LEU A 116 7.34 -13.86 -20.29
N MET A 117 8.10 -12.88 -19.80
CA MET A 117 9.31 -12.35 -20.42
C MET A 117 10.25 -11.86 -19.33
N ALA A 118 11.54 -12.13 -19.51
CA ALA A 118 12.61 -11.70 -18.63
C ALA A 118 12.62 -10.16 -18.48
N ASP A 119 12.92 -9.68 -17.27
CA ASP A 119 12.92 -8.25 -16.99
C ASP A 119 13.91 -7.46 -17.86
N GLN A 120 15.13 -7.99 -18.09
CA GLN A 120 16.13 -7.33 -18.93
C GLN A 120 15.68 -7.24 -20.39
N THR A 121 15.12 -8.33 -20.94
CA THR A 121 14.56 -8.36 -22.29
C THR A 121 13.43 -7.34 -22.43
N ARG A 122 12.54 -7.27 -21.43
CA ARG A 122 11.44 -6.29 -21.40
C ARG A 122 11.96 -4.86 -21.36
N SER A 123 12.96 -4.57 -20.53
CA SER A 123 13.57 -3.24 -20.44
C SER A 123 14.25 -2.83 -21.75
N THR A 124 15.00 -3.75 -22.37
CA THR A 124 15.68 -3.52 -23.65
C THR A 124 14.67 -3.23 -24.77
N LEU A 125 13.63 -4.06 -24.89
CA LEU A 125 12.56 -3.82 -25.87
C LEU A 125 11.79 -2.53 -25.61
N SER A 126 11.59 -2.17 -24.34
CA SER A 126 10.97 -0.89 -23.99
C SER A 126 11.85 0.30 -24.38
N ALA A 127 13.16 0.22 -24.18
CA ALA A 127 14.10 1.28 -24.55
C ALA A 127 14.17 1.44 -26.07
N ALA A 128 14.37 0.34 -26.81
CA ALA A 128 14.37 0.34 -28.26
C ALA A 128 13.05 0.86 -28.86
N ARG A 129 11.91 0.57 -28.22
CA ARG A 129 10.62 1.10 -28.67
C ARG A 129 10.46 2.60 -28.41
N ILE A 130 10.97 3.10 -27.28
CA ILE A 130 10.96 4.54 -26.99
C ILE A 130 11.84 5.26 -28.01
N ASP A 131 13.05 4.75 -28.22
CA ASP A 131 14.00 5.26 -29.21
C ASP A 131 13.40 5.29 -30.62
N LEU A 132 12.77 4.19 -31.06
CA LEU A 132 12.09 4.13 -32.35
C LEU A 132 10.94 5.15 -32.46
N MET A 133 10.16 5.34 -31.40
CA MET A 133 9.04 6.31 -31.39
C MET A 133 9.53 7.76 -31.40
N GLU A 134 10.75 8.01 -30.91
CA GLU A 134 11.39 9.33 -30.91
C GLU A 134 11.94 9.70 -32.29
N HIS A 135 12.51 8.73 -32.99
CA HIS A 135 13.15 8.95 -34.29
C HIS A 135 12.22 8.72 -35.51
N ASP A 136 11.10 8.01 -35.34
CA ASP A 136 10.16 7.68 -36.41
C ASP A 136 8.70 7.97 -36.01
N PRO A 137 8.13 9.13 -36.40
CA PRO A 137 6.74 9.45 -36.11
C PRO A 137 5.73 8.58 -36.88
N GLU A 138 6.10 7.96 -38.01
CA GLU A 138 5.18 7.10 -38.76
C GLU A 138 4.88 5.80 -38.00
N VAL A 139 5.83 5.32 -37.20
CA VAL A 139 5.63 4.18 -36.29
C VAL A 139 4.52 4.49 -35.29
N LEU A 140 4.46 5.71 -34.75
CA LEU A 140 3.37 6.11 -33.84
C LEU A 140 2.02 6.06 -34.53
N ASP A 141 1.95 6.58 -35.75
CA ASP A 141 0.70 6.59 -36.50
C ASP A 141 0.25 5.19 -36.90
N ARG A 142 1.18 4.30 -37.25
CA ARG A 142 0.87 2.88 -37.49
C ARG A 142 0.34 2.20 -36.23
N ILE A 143 0.97 2.46 -35.07
CA ILE A 143 0.50 1.94 -33.78
C ILE A 143 -0.90 2.46 -33.46
N ARG A 144 -1.16 3.76 -33.65
CA ARG A 144 -2.47 4.37 -33.40
C ARG A 144 -3.55 3.78 -34.30
N ARG A 145 -3.25 3.60 -35.60
CA ARG A 145 -4.18 2.98 -36.56
C ARG A 145 -4.49 1.52 -36.23
N ALA A 146 -3.51 0.77 -35.72
CA ALA A 146 -3.68 -0.63 -35.32
C ALA A 146 -4.28 -0.79 -33.91
N ALA A 147 -4.39 0.28 -33.12
CA ALA A 147 -4.87 0.20 -31.76
C ALA A 147 -6.38 0.00 -31.73
N LEU A 148 -6.82 -0.94 -30.88
CA LEU A 148 -8.25 -1.06 -30.56
C LEU A 148 -8.76 0.22 -29.89
N PRO A 149 -10.05 0.55 -30.04
CA PRO A 149 -10.65 1.66 -29.32
C PRO A 149 -10.39 1.57 -27.80
N PRO A 150 -10.10 2.68 -27.11
CA PRO A 150 -9.79 2.67 -25.69
C PRO A 150 -10.84 1.97 -24.81
N ALA A 151 -12.13 2.09 -25.17
CA ALA A 151 -13.22 1.41 -24.47
C ALA A 151 -13.11 -0.12 -24.54
N GLU A 152 -12.73 -0.65 -25.69
CA GLU A 152 -12.56 -2.09 -25.92
C GLU A 152 -11.32 -2.63 -25.18
N LEU A 153 -10.21 -1.88 -25.22
CA LEU A 153 -9.01 -2.22 -24.42
C LEU A 153 -9.32 -2.26 -22.93
N TYR A 154 -10.07 -1.28 -22.43
CA TYR A 154 -10.50 -1.22 -21.04
C TYR A 154 -11.40 -2.41 -20.67
N ARG A 155 -12.38 -2.75 -21.52
CA ARG A 155 -13.26 -3.90 -21.33
C ARG A 155 -12.45 -5.20 -21.23
N ARG A 156 -11.59 -5.50 -22.21
CA ARG A 156 -10.74 -6.70 -22.22
C ARG A 156 -9.83 -6.78 -20.99
N SER A 157 -9.23 -5.65 -20.60
CA SER A 157 -8.40 -5.59 -19.41
C SER A 157 -9.20 -5.89 -18.13
N LYS A 158 -10.42 -5.36 -18.02
CA LYS A 158 -11.30 -5.59 -16.87
C LYS A 158 -11.70 -7.06 -16.78
N GLU A 159 -12.06 -7.68 -17.90
CA GLU A 159 -12.40 -9.11 -18.00
C GLU A 159 -11.22 -9.99 -17.58
N ALA A 160 -10.02 -9.74 -18.11
CA ALA A 160 -8.81 -10.51 -17.74
C ALA A 160 -8.44 -10.38 -16.25
N ILE A 161 -8.62 -9.18 -15.67
CA ILE A 161 -8.40 -8.96 -14.23
C ILE A 161 -9.47 -9.68 -13.41
N ALA A 162 -10.75 -9.61 -13.82
CA ALA A 162 -11.84 -10.27 -13.12
C ALA A 162 -11.65 -11.79 -13.10
N ALA A 163 -11.26 -12.39 -14.23
CA ALA A 163 -11.01 -13.83 -14.36
C ALA A 163 -9.93 -14.35 -13.40
N THR A 164 -8.96 -13.51 -13.02
CA THR A 164 -7.85 -13.90 -12.14
C THR A 164 -7.96 -13.34 -10.71
N ALA A 165 -8.99 -12.54 -10.40
CA ALA A 165 -9.07 -11.77 -9.16
C ALA A 165 -9.07 -12.62 -7.88
N ASN A 166 -9.64 -13.83 -7.94
CA ASN A 166 -9.83 -14.70 -6.78
C ASN A 166 -8.68 -15.69 -6.56
N LEU A 167 -7.71 -15.77 -7.48
CA LEU A 167 -6.56 -16.67 -7.35
C LEU A 167 -5.79 -16.35 -6.05
N PRO A 168 -5.40 -17.36 -5.24
CA PRO A 168 -4.65 -17.14 -4.01
C PRO A 168 -3.37 -16.31 -4.22
N SER A 169 -2.64 -16.56 -5.32
CA SER A 169 -1.45 -15.80 -5.71
C SER A 169 -1.75 -14.32 -5.94
N VAL A 170 -2.87 -13.99 -6.60
CA VAL A 170 -3.32 -12.61 -6.82
C VAL A 170 -3.70 -11.93 -5.51
N ARG A 171 -4.47 -12.62 -4.65
CA ARG A 171 -4.86 -12.09 -3.34
C ARG A 171 -3.65 -11.83 -2.44
N ALA A 172 -2.71 -12.78 -2.38
CA ALA A 172 -1.47 -12.65 -1.63
C ALA A 172 -0.62 -11.47 -2.13
N ASN A 173 -0.47 -11.34 -3.45
CA ASN A 173 0.24 -10.22 -4.06
C ASN A 173 -0.42 -8.87 -3.77
N ARG A 174 -1.76 -8.78 -3.87
CA ARG A 174 -2.51 -7.57 -3.51
C ARG A 174 -2.34 -7.23 -2.04
N ALA A 175 -2.41 -8.20 -1.14
CA ALA A 175 -2.20 -7.99 0.29
C ALA A 175 -0.76 -7.52 0.58
N ALA A 176 0.24 -8.12 -0.05
CA ALA A 176 1.64 -7.71 0.08
C ALA A 176 1.90 -6.30 -0.45
N ALA A 177 1.33 -5.97 -1.62
CA ALA A 177 1.38 -4.63 -2.17
C ALA A 177 0.68 -3.61 -1.26
N ALA A 178 -0.49 -3.94 -0.73
CA ALA A 178 -1.21 -3.10 0.22
C ALA A 178 -0.38 -2.85 1.48
N ARG A 179 0.27 -3.87 2.05
CA ARG A 179 1.18 -3.71 3.21
C ARG A 179 2.31 -2.73 2.92
N ARG A 180 2.99 -2.88 1.77
CA ARG A 180 4.06 -1.95 1.36
C ARG A 180 3.53 -0.53 1.19
N SER A 181 2.45 -0.36 0.45
CA SER A 181 1.84 0.96 0.22
C SER A 181 1.38 1.63 1.51
N LEU A 182 0.80 0.87 2.45
CA LEU A 182 0.42 1.36 3.77
C LEU A 182 1.63 1.81 4.59
N MET A 183 2.74 1.08 4.53
CA MET A 183 3.99 1.46 5.20
C MET A 183 4.50 2.81 4.68
N TYR A 184 4.60 2.96 3.36
CA TYR A 184 5.03 4.22 2.74
C TYR A 184 4.07 5.38 3.01
N ALA A 185 2.75 5.13 2.94
CA ALA A 185 1.74 6.14 3.23
C ALA A 185 1.77 6.59 4.70
N ASN A 186 1.98 5.66 5.63
CA ASN A 186 2.11 5.98 7.06
C ASN A 186 3.40 6.74 7.36
N ALA A 187 4.51 6.40 6.70
CA ALA A 187 5.77 7.13 6.83
C ALA A 187 5.62 8.57 6.30
N ALA A 188 5.04 8.73 5.10
CA ALA A 188 4.76 10.04 4.51
C ALA A 188 3.83 10.88 5.39
N LEU A 189 2.78 10.29 5.95
CA LEU A 189 1.88 10.97 6.89
C LEU A 189 2.62 11.39 8.17
N ARG A 190 3.53 10.56 8.70
CA ARG A 190 4.32 10.92 9.87
C ARG A 190 5.21 12.12 9.56
N THR A 191 5.99 12.06 8.47
CA THR A 191 6.83 13.18 8.02
C THR A 191 6.04 14.48 7.85
N ALA A 192 4.82 14.40 7.31
CA ALA A 192 3.90 15.53 7.18
C ALA A 192 3.57 16.18 8.53
N LEU A 193 3.22 15.36 9.52
CA LEU A 193 2.84 15.81 10.85
C LEU A 193 4.05 16.37 11.60
N GLU A 194 5.21 15.75 11.46
CA GLU A 194 6.47 16.28 12.02
C GLU A 194 6.83 17.63 11.40
N SER A 195 6.59 17.83 10.09
CA SER A 195 6.78 19.15 9.47
C SER A 195 5.86 20.18 10.08
N LYS A 196 4.57 19.89 10.19
CA LYS A 196 3.58 20.82 10.78
C LYS A 196 3.90 21.19 12.22
N ALA A 197 4.37 20.23 13.02
CA ALA A 197 4.81 20.50 14.38
C ALA A 197 6.01 21.47 14.41
N ARG A 198 7.00 21.27 13.53
CA ARG A 198 8.15 22.18 13.40
C ARG A 198 7.75 23.57 12.91
N ASP A 199 6.85 23.65 11.93
CA ASP A 199 6.33 24.92 11.43
C ASP A 199 5.57 25.70 12.53
N ALA A 200 4.96 24.99 13.49
CA ALA A 200 4.31 25.56 14.67
C ALA A 200 5.28 25.82 15.85
N GLY A 201 6.59 25.66 15.66
CA GLY A 201 7.63 25.95 16.65
C GLY A 201 7.93 24.82 17.65
N PHE A 202 7.49 23.58 17.39
CA PHE A 202 7.78 22.43 18.24
C PHE A 202 8.92 21.56 17.66
N GLY A 203 9.69 20.89 18.51
CA GLY A 203 10.78 20.01 18.08
C GLY A 203 10.31 18.76 17.33
N SER A 204 9.18 18.20 17.76
CA SER A 204 8.53 17.05 17.15
C SER A 204 7.02 17.08 17.35
N MET A 205 6.29 16.20 16.65
CA MET A 205 4.86 16.00 16.87
C MET A 205 4.56 15.51 18.29
N THR A 206 5.44 14.71 18.90
CA THR A 206 5.27 14.25 20.28
C THR A 206 5.40 15.42 21.26
N ASP A 207 6.39 16.28 21.09
CA ASP A 207 6.58 17.46 21.94
C ASP A 207 5.41 18.43 21.82
N ALA A 208 4.88 18.59 20.60
CA ALA A 208 3.68 19.40 20.36
C ALA A 208 2.46 18.88 21.12
N ILE A 209 2.26 17.56 21.14
CA ILE A 209 1.13 16.93 21.86
C ILE A 209 1.30 17.09 23.37
N GLU A 210 2.51 16.92 23.89
CA GLU A 210 2.79 17.07 25.32
C GLU A 210 2.66 18.52 25.79
N ALA A 211 3.25 19.46 25.07
CA ALA A 211 3.19 20.89 25.38
C ALA A 211 1.75 21.44 25.32
N THR A 212 0.90 20.85 24.50
CA THR A 212 -0.52 21.27 24.39
C THR A 212 -1.47 20.43 25.22
N LYS A 213 -1.02 19.44 26.01
CA LYS A 213 -1.91 18.44 26.64
C LYS A 213 -3.04 19.02 27.50
N THR A 214 -2.81 20.15 28.14
CA THR A 214 -3.77 20.87 29.01
C THR A 214 -4.78 21.70 28.22
N LEU A 215 -4.49 22.01 26.95
CA LEU A 215 -5.38 22.76 26.09
C LEU A 215 -6.57 21.88 25.64
N PRO A 216 -7.76 22.48 25.43
CA PRO A 216 -8.84 21.84 24.69
C PRO A 216 -8.34 21.30 23.34
N ILE A 217 -8.90 20.18 22.88
CA ILE A 217 -8.43 19.48 21.67
C ILE A 217 -8.48 20.39 20.43
N SER A 218 -9.50 21.25 20.32
CA SER A 218 -9.63 22.24 19.24
C SER A 218 -8.50 23.27 19.26
N ALA A 219 -8.24 23.90 20.41
CA ALA A 219 -7.17 24.88 20.58
C ALA A 219 -5.79 24.27 20.32
N ALA A 220 -5.55 23.02 20.76
CA ALA A 220 -4.32 22.30 20.44
C ALA A 220 -4.18 22.02 18.93
N ALA A 221 -5.27 21.66 18.26
CA ALA A 221 -5.29 21.39 16.82
C ALA A 221 -4.96 22.66 16.00
N GLU A 222 -5.59 23.79 16.36
CA GLU A 222 -5.31 25.10 15.78
C GLU A 222 -3.86 25.51 16.01
N ARG A 223 -3.36 25.42 17.26
CA ARG A 223 -1.98 25.77 17.60
C ARG A 223 -0.93 24.97 16.82
N ILE A 224 -1.18 23.69 16.53
CA ILE A 224 -0.24 22.81 15.82
C ILE A 224 -0.48 22.84 14.28
N GLY A 225 -1.58 23.42 13.81
CA GLY A 225 -1.93 23.43 12.39
C GLY A 225 -2.37 22.05 11.84
N VAL A 226 -2.95 21.18 12.69
CA VAL A 226 -3.43 19.83 12.32
C VAL A 226 -4.92 19.67 12.62
N GLY A 227 -5.53 18.57 12.15
CA GLY A 227 -6.95 18.31 12.42
C GLY A 227 -7.23 17.82 13.84
N VAL A 228 -8.39 18.20 14.40
CA VAL A 228 -8.87 17.78 15.75
C VAL A 228 -8.83 16.25 15.94
N THR A 229 -9.24 15.49 14.92
CA THR A 229 -9.22 14.01 14.96
C THR A 229 -7.81 13.45 15.06
N THR A 230 -6.82 14.17 14.52
CA THR A 230 -5.39 13.79 14.63
C THR A 230 -4.93 13.98 16.07
N ILE A 231 -5.18 15.14 16.68
CA ILE A 231 -4.85 15.37 18.10
C ILE A 231 -5.52 14.35 19.00
N LYS A 232 -6.83 14.10 18.82
CA LYS A 232 -7.56 13.09 19.59
C LYS A 232 -6.91 11.72 19.48
N ARG A 233 -6.50 11.31 18.27
CA ARG A 233 -5.83 10.01 18.05
C ARG A 233 -4.46 9.97 18.70
N TRP A 234 -3.68 11.04 18.61
CA TRP A 234 -2.36 11.13 19.22
C TRP A 234 -2.43 11.11 20.74
N ARG A 235 -3.31 11.92 21.35
CA ARG A 235 -3.54 11.88 22.80
C ARG A 235 -4.03 10.51 23.24
N ALA A 236 -5.00 9.91 22.55
CA ALA A 236 -5.42 8.55 22.86
C ALA A 236 -4.27 7.54 22.78
N ARG A 237 -3.30 7.73 21.87
CA ARG A 237 -2.10 6.87 21.77
C ARG A 237 -1.06 7.15 22.85
N ALA A 238 -0.88 8.40 23.26
CA ALA A 238 0.05 8.82 24.31
C ALA A 238 -0.48 8.48 25.71
N PHE A 239 -1.80 8.55 25.91
CA PHE A 239 -2.49 8.15 27.13
C PHE A 239 -2.82 6.65 27.21
N LEU A 240 -2.69 5.91 26.10
CA LEU A 240 -2.51 4.47 26.20
C LEU A 240 -1.11 4.27 26.78
N PRO A 241 -0.97 3.80 28.03
CA PRO A 241 0.34 3.67 28.64
C PRO A 241 1.20 2.81 27.72
N SER A 242 2.47 3.19 27.60
CA SER A 242 3.54 2.61 26.79
C SER A 242 3.37 1.09 26.64
N SER A 243 2.63 0.69 25.59
CA SER A 243 2.04 -0.63 25.40
C SER A 243 1.10 -1.11 26.53
N ARG A 244 -0.05 -1.67 26.15
CA ARG A 244 -0.88 -2.50 27.05
C ARG A 244 -0.02 -3.49 27.86
N ALA A 245 1.12 -3.94 27.33
CA ALA A 245 2.04 -4.81 28.04
C ALA A 245 2.66 -4.15 29.30
N ALA A 246 3.06 -2.87 29.29
CA ALA A 246 3.59 -2.22 30.49
C ALA A 246 2.55 -2.04 31.59
N VAL A 247 1.28 -1.75 31.25
CA VAL A 247 0.18 -1.72 32.23
C VAL A 247 -0.01 -3.08 32.88
N LEU A 248 0.07 -4.12 32.07
CA LEU A 248 -0.09 -5.48 32.54
C LEU A 248 1.13 -5.88 33.39
N GLU A 249 2.34 -5.51 32.99
CA GLU A 249 3.58 -5.70 33.75
C GLU A 249 3.51 -5.02 35.12
N GLU A 250 3.03 -3.77 35.16
CA GLU A 250 2.82 -3.01 36.38
C GLU A 250 1.78 -3.67 37.29
N ARG A 251 0.69 -4.19 36.71
CA ARG A 251 -0.31 -4.94 37.48
C ARG A 251 0.24 -6.24 38.04
N ALA A 252 1.02 -6.99 37.26
CA ALA A 252 1.68 -8.19 37.75
C ALA A 252 2.61 -7.87 38.93
N ARG A 253 3.41 -6.79 38.82
CA ARG A 253 4.25 -6.31 39.93
C ARG A 253 3.43 -5.86 41.13
N SER A 254 2.33 -5.15 40.92
CA SER A 254 1.40 -4.75 41.99
C SER A 254 0.74 -5.94 42.69
N SER A 255 0.57 -7.06 41.98
CA SER A 255 0.05 -8.32 42.52
C SER A 255 1.14 -9.23 43.14
N GLY A 256 2.39 -8.73 43.27
CA GLY A 256 3.50 -9.44 43.91
C GLY A 256 4.28 -10.39 42.99
N PHE A 257 4.07 -10.32 41.67
CA PHE A 257 4.85 -11.11 40.71
C PHE A 257 6.05 -10.32 40.18
N VAL A 258 7.15 -11.01 39.87
CA VAL A 258 8.37 -10.35 39.37
C VAL A 258 8.17 -9.80 37.96
N SER A 259 7.37 -10.51 37.16
CA SER A 259 7.03 -10.13 35.80
C SER A 259 5.66 -10.67 35.40
N MET A 260 5.19 -10.25 34.23
CA MET A 260 4.00 -10.83 33.60
C MET A 260 4.14 -12.33 33.34
N MET A 261 5.32 -12.78 32.89
CA MET A 261 5.55 -14.19 32.60
C MET A 261 5.55 -15.04 33.88
N ASP A 262 6.11 -14.50 34.97
CA ASP A 262 6.06 -15.10 36.30
C ASP A 262 4.60 -15.26 36.78
N ALA A 263 3.77 -14.23 36.60
CA ALA A 263 2.34 -14.30 36.92
C ALA A 263 1.59 -15.37 36.10
N ILE A 264 1.96 -15.58 34.83
CA ILE A 264 1.35 -16.61 33.97
C ILE A 264 1.74 -18.01 34.44
N GLU A 265 3.01 -18.25 34.77
CA GLU A 265 3.47 -19.57 35.21
C GLU A 265 2.94 -19.91 36.60
N ALA A 266 3.04 -18.97 37.56
CA ALA A 266 2.54 -19.15 38.92
C ALA A 266 1.03 -19.41 39.00
N THR A 267 0.25 -18.96 38.00
CA THR A 267 -1.20 -19.19 37.91
C THR A 267 -1.58 -20.31 36.95
N ARG A 268 -0.63 -21.05 36.36
CA ARG A 268 -0.89 -22.04 35.29
C ARG A 268 -1.88 -23.13 35.69
N THR A 269 -1.80 -23.64 36.91
CA THR A 269 -2.67 -24.71 37.46
C THR A 269 -4.02 -24.19 37.96
N MET A 270 -4.19 -22.86 38.09
CA MET A 270 -5.42 -22.25 38.61
C MET A 270 -6.52 -22.21 37.54
N THR A 271 -7.78 -22.18 37.98
CA THR A 271 -8.89 -21.89 37.07
C THR A 271 -8.73 -20.48 36.46
N GLY A 272 -9.25 -20.26 35.26
CA GLY A 272 -9.12 -18.97 34.58
C GLY A 272 -9.72 -17.79 35.38
N ARG A 273 -10.73 -18.05 36.22
CA ARG A 273 -11.35 -17.05 37.10
C ARG A 273 -10.43 -16.70 38.27
N THR A 274 -9.92 -17.70 39.00
CA THR A 274 -9.03 -17.47 40.15
C THR A 274 -7.70 -16.82 39.72
N ALA A 275 -7.17 -17.21 38.57
CA ALA A 275 -5.98 -16.56 37.99
C ALA A 275 -6.24 -15.09 37.63
N ALA A 276 -7.40 -14.78 37.05
CA ALA A 276 -7.80 -13.44 36.66
C ALA A 276 -7.96 -12.52 37.88
N GLU A 277 -8.61 -13.02 38.93
CA GLU A 277 -8.78 -12.32 40.21
C GLU A 277 -7.42 -12.05 40.88
N ARG A 278 -6.54 -13.05 40.95
CA ARG A 278 -5.21 -12.91 41.55
C ARG A 278 -4.31 -11.89 40.85
N ILE A 279 -4.40 -11.79 39.52
CA ILE A 279 -3.58 -10.87 38.71
C ILE A 279 -4.26 -9.49 38.49
N GLY A 280 -5.55 -9.35 38.87
CA GLY A 280 -6.30 -8.12 38.62
C GLY A 280 -6.57 -7.85 37.13
N VAL A 281 -6.87 -8.90 36.36
CA VAL A 281 -7.17 -8.82 34.92
C VAL A 281 -8.43 -9.61 34.55
N SER A 282 -8.89 -9.53 33.31
CA SER A 282 -10.04 -10.31 32.86
C SER A 282 -9.67 -11.76 32.51
N VAL A 283 -10.62 -12.68 32.66
CA VAL A 283 -10.47 -14.10 32.28
C VAL A 283 -10.05 -14.26 30.82
N THR A 284 -10.60 -13.45 29.91
CA THR A 284 -10.23 -13.43 28.49
C THR A 284 -8.76 -13.08 28.29
N THR A 285 -8.22 -12.19 29.12
CA THR A 285 -6.80 -11.79 29.08
C THR A 285 -5.91 -12.94 29.51
N VAL A 286 -6.24 -13.62 30.61
CA VAL A 286 -5.53 -14.84 31.08
C VAL A 286 -5.56 -15.95 30.03
N ARG A 287 -6.72 -16.22 29.43
CA ARG A 287 -6.87 -17.24 28.38
C ARG A 287 -5.96 -16.93 27.19
N ARG A 288 -5.97 -15.68 26.72
CA ARG A 288 -5.11 -15.23 25.60
C ARG A 288 -3.63 -15.40 25.91
N TRP A 289 -3.22 -15.16 27.15
CA TRP A 289 -1.83 -15.33 27.57
C TRP A 289 -1.40 -16.77 27.61
N ARG A 290 -2.21 -17.67 28.20
CA ARG A 290 -1.93 -19.10 28.21
C ARG A 290 -1.80 -19.66 26.79
N THR A 291 -2.69 -19.27 25.88
CA THR A 291 -2.60 -19.68 24.47
C THR A 291 -1.32 -19.21 23.79
N LYS A 292 -0.76 -18.06 24.18
CA LYS A 292 0.48 -17.53 23.61
C LYS A 292 1.74 -18.16 24.24
N ALA A 293 1.67 -18.55 25.51
CA ALA A 293 2.76 -19.16 26.26
C ALA A 293 2.88 -20.67 26.01
N SER A 294 1.77 -21.35 25.69
CA SER A 294 1.81 -22.75 25.26
C SER A 294 2.58 -22.85 23.94
N PRO A 295 3.62 -23.71 23.84
CA PRO A 295 4.20 -24.03 22.55
C PRO A 295 3.09 -24.59 21.64
N PRO A 296 3.11 -24.28 20.33
CA PRO A 296 2.18 -24.89 19.39
C PRO A 296 2.30 -26.42 19.53
N PRO A 297 1.19 -27.17 19.45
CA PRO A 297 1.27 -28.63 19.48
C PRO A 297 2.24 -29.08 18.39
N SER A 298 3.20 -29.94 18.76
CA SER A 298 4.14 -30.50 17.79
C SER A 298 3.33 -31.11 16.63
N PRO A 299 3.63 -30.76 15.37
CA PRO A 299 3.00 -31.44 14.25
C PRO A 299 3.29 -32.94 14.40
N GLY A 300 2.23 -33.75 14.43
CA GLY A 300 2.24 -35.11 14.95
C GLY A 300 3.44 -35.95 14.51
N THR A 301 4.11 -36.54 15.52
CA THR A 301 4.62 -37.91 15.45
C THR A 301 3.49 -38.88 15.15
#